data_AF-A0AAN6TTW0-F1
#
_entry.id   AF-A0AAN6TTW0-F1
#
_cell.length_a   1.000
_cell.length_b   1.000
_cell.length_c   1.000
_cell.angle_alpha   90.00
_cell.angle_beta   90.00
_cell.angle_gamma   90.00
#
_symmetry.space_group_name_H-M   'P 1'
#
loop_
_entity.id
_entity.type
_entity.pdbx_description
1 polymer ?
#
loop_
_entity_poly.entity_id
_entity_poly.type
_entity_poly.pdbx_seq_one_letter_code
_entity_poly.pdbx_strand_id
1 'polypeptide(L)'
;KRQSLEAITDQYLFNLTLPQFTAKRDARSPATLDWRSENCTLAPDNPLGFPFVQACHRHDFGYQKYQNQNRFTEAARLAIDNQFRMSNLNFI
;
A
#
# COMPACT_ATOMS: atom_id res chain seq x y z
N LYS A 1 -5.96 15.05 -19.12
CA LYS A 1 -4.60 14.49 -18.88
C LYS A 1 -4.77 13.10 -18.25
N ARG A 2 -4.30 12.02 -18.87
CA ARG A 2 -4.19 10.72 -18.18
C ARG A 2 -3.09 10.86 -17.12
N GLN A 3 -3.34 10.44 -15.88
CA GLN A 3 -2.29 10.34 -14.86
C GLN A 3 -1.33 9.21 -15.25
N SER A 4 -0.04 9.36 -14.96
CA SER A 4 0.93 8.27 -15.15
C SER A 4 0.74 7.18 -14.10
N LEU A 5 1.25 5.97 -14.34
CA LEU A 5 1.11 4.87 -13.38
C LEU A 5 1.82 5.17 -12.06
N GLU A 6 2.91 5.93 -12.10
CA GLU A 6 3.63 6.42 -10.91
C GLU A 6 2.74 7.35 -10.10
N ALA A 7 2.10 8.34 -10.73
CA ALA A 7 1.22 9.28 -10.05
C ALA A 7 0.01 8.58 -9.37
N ILE A 8 -0.56 7.57 -10.02
CA ILE A 8 -1.65 6.76 -9.43
C ILE A 8 -1.12 5.95 -8.24
N THR A 9 0.07 5.35 -8.37
CA THR A 9 0.70 4.58 -7.29
C THR A 9 0.93 5.46 -6.06
N ASP A 10 1.47 6.66 -6.27
CA ASP A 10 1.78 7.61 -5.19
C ASP A 10 0.49 8.10 -4.51
N GLN A 11 -0.53 8.43 -5.30
CA GLN A 11 -1.84 8.79 -4.79
C GLN A 11 -2.41 7.68 -3.90
N TYR A 12 -2.29 6.42 -4.32
CA TYR A 12 -2.90 5.29 -3.62
C TYR A 12 -2.16 4.94 -2.33
N LEU A 13 -0.84 5.14 -2.31
CA LEU A 13 -0.01 4.92 -1.14
C LEU A 13 -0.17 6.01 -0.10
N PHE A 14 -0.01 7.27 -0.50
CA PHE A 14 0.24 8.38 0.44
C PHE A 14 -0.96 9.31 0.64
N ASN A 15 -1.87 9.39 -0.34
CA ASN A 15 -2.98 10.35 -0.28
C ASN A 15 -4.32 9.71 0.07
N LEU A 16 -4.46 8.39 -0.08
CA LEU A 16 -5.67 7.67 0.32
C LEU A 16 -5.59 7.26 1.79
N THR A 17 -6.74 7.30 2.47
CA THR A 17 -6.90 6.60 3.74
C THR A 17 -6.85 5.09 3.53
N LEU A 18 -6.57 4.33 4.58
CA LEU A 18 -6.49 2.88 4.48
C LEU A 18 -7.80 2.23 3.99
N PRO A 19 -8.99 2.67 4.44
CA PRO A 19 -10.26 2.20 3.87
C PRO A 19 -10.43 2.54 2.39
N GLN A 20 -10.02 3.74 1.95
CA GLN A 20 -10.10 4.14 0.54
C GLN A 20 -9.18 3.30 -0.34
N PHE A 21 -7.94 3.02 0.12
CA PHE A 21 -7.03 2.11 -0.57
C PHE A 21 -7.62 0.70 -0.66
N THR A 22 -8.17 0.19 0.44
CA THR A 22 -8.81 -1.14 0.50
C THR A 22 -9.94 -1.24 -0.53
N ALA A 23 -10.81 -0.23 -0.60
CA ALA A 23 -11.88 -0.18 -1.59
C ALA A 23 -11.36 -0.18 -3.04
N LYS A 24 -10.25 0.51 -3.33
CA LYS A 24 -9.63 0.48 -4.67
C LYS A 24 -9.03 -0.88 -5.02
N ARG A 25 -8.38 -1.51 -4.05
CA ARG A 25 -7.80 -2.85 -4.17
C ARG A 25 -8.87 -3.90 -4.40
N ASP A 26 -9.94 -3.89 -3.61
CA ASP A 26 -11.06 -4.84 -3.71
C ASP A 26 -11.77 -4.70 -5.06
N ALA A 27 -11.93 -3.46 -5.54
CA ALA A 27 -12.45 -3.16 -6.86
C ALA A 27 -11.45 -3.40 -8.01
N ARG A 28 -10.19 -3.75 -7.71
CA ARG A 28 -9.07 -3.88 -8.66
C ARG A 28 -8.99 -2.70 -9.64
N SER A 29 -9.16 -1.49 -9.12
CA SER A 29 -9.33 -0.28 -9.93
C SER A 29 -8.17 0.69 -9.72
N PRO A 30 -7.42 1.06 -10.77
CA PRO A 30 -7.56 0.63 -12.17
C PRO A 30 -7.04 -0.79 -12.41
N ALA A 31 -7.64 -1.48 -13.40
CA ALA A 31 -7.25 -2.84 -13.78
C ALA A 31 -5.85 -2.93 -14.41
N THR A 32 -5.27 -1.79 -14.80
CA THR A 32 -3.90 -1.69 -15.34
C THR A 32 -2.82 -1.82 -14.28
N LEU A 33 -3.18 -1.77 -12.99
CA LEU A 33 -2.25 -2.04 -11.90
C LEU A 33 -2.28 -3.52 -11.53
N ASP A 34 -1.10 -4.09 -11.29
CA ASP A 34 -1.00 -5.41 -10.68
C ASP A 34 -1.33 -5.32 -9.18
N TRP A 35 -2.38 -6.03 -8.75
CA TRP A 35 -2.88 -6.00 -7.37
C TRP A 35 -2.44 -7.20 -6.53
N ARG A 36 -1.53 -8.04 -7.04
CA ARG A 36 -0.98 -9.17 -6.29
C ARG A 36 -0.31 -8.69 -4.99
N SER A 37 -0.38 -9.52 -3.96
CA SER A 37 0.33 -9.33 -2.68
C SER A 37 0.76 -10.72 -2.22
N GLU A 38 2.02 -10.90 -1.86
CA GLU A 38 2.59 -12.20 -1.52
C GLU A 38 2.34 -12.59 -0.05
N ASN A 39 1.16 -12.23 0.45
CA ASN A 39 0.63 -12.44 1.79
C ASN A 39 1.41 -11.75 2.93
N CYS A 40 0.63 -11.21 3.86
CA CYS A 40 1.05 -10.68 5.15
C CYS A 40 1.47 -11.78 6.14
N THR A 41 2.25 -12.76 5.69
CA THR A 41 2.60 -14.00 6.40
C THR A 41 3.37 -13.78 7.70
N LEU A 42 3.95 -12.59 7.89
CA LEU A 42 4.70 -12.23 9.09
C LEU A 42 3.94 -11.27 10.03
N ALA A 43 2.69 -10.92 9.71
CA ALA A 43 1.89 -10.10 10.61
C ALA A 43 1.55 -10.93 11.88
N PRO A 44 1.88 -10.44 13.08
CA PRO A 44 1.52 -11.13 14.32
C PRO A 44 0.00 -11.26 14.45
N ASP A 45 -0.45 -12.25 15.23
CA ASP A 45 -1.87 -12.39 15.57
C ASP A 45 -2.43 -11.05 16.05
N ASN A 46 -3.62 -10.71 15.55
CA ASN A 46 -4.25 -9.40 15.73
C ASN A 46 -5.49 -9.49 16.62
N PRO A 47 -5.33 -9.79 17.92
CA PRO A 47 -6.46 -9.95 18.84
C PRO A 47 -7.22 -8.64 19.09
N LEU A 48 -6.61 -7.50 18.76
CA LEU A 48 -7.17 -6.16 18.96
C LEU A 48 -7.87 -5.60 17.71
N GLY A 49 -7.92 -6.35 16.60
CA GLY A 49 -8.68 -5.96 15.42
C GLY A 49 -8.09 -4.79 14.62
N PHE A 50 -6.80 -4.47 14.81
CA PHE A 50 -6.12 -3.45 14.01
C PHE A 50 -6.12 -3.83 12.52
N PRO A 51 -6.18 -2.88 11.57
CA PRO A 51 -6.23 -3.21 10.15
C PRO A 51 -4.85 -3.59 9.58
N PHE A 52 -4.13 -4.50 10.25
CA PHE A 52 -2.79 -4.96 9.88
C PHE A 52 -2.75 -5.58 8.48
N VAL A 53 -3.76 -6.39 8.15
CA VAL A 53 -3.85 -7.05 6.83
C VAL A 53 -4.01 -5.99 5.73
N GLN A 54 -4.90 -5.00 5.92
CA GLN A 54 -5.10 -3.93 4.96
C GLN A 54 -3.84 -3.06 4.84
N ALA A 55 -3.21 -2.71 5.97
CA ALA A 55 -1.99 -1.91 5.98
C ALA A 55 -0.84 -2.64 5.25
N CYS A 56 -0.72 -3.95 5.46
CA CYS A 56 0.29 -4.76 4.81
C CYS A 56 0.02 -4.92 3.30
N HIS A 57 -1.25 -5.11 2.89
CA HIS A 57 -1.59 -5.07 1.46
C HIS A 57 -1.16 -3.76 0.78
N ARG A 58 -1.24 -2.63 1.49
CA ARG A 58 -0.77 -1.33 0.99
C ARG A 58 0.75 -1.25 0.93
N HIS A 59 1.43 -1.81 1.91
CA HIS A 59 2.89 -1.89 1.96
C HIS A 59 3.44 -2.72 0.80
N ASP A 60 2.93 -3.94 0.62
CA ASP A 60 3.30 -4.84 -0.49
C ASP A 60 3.07 -4.17 -1.85
N PHE A 61 1.91 -3.52 -2.02
CA PHE A 61 1.59 -2.77 -3.23
C PHE A 61 2.67 -1.72 -3.52
N GLY A 62 3.11 -0.97 -2.50
CA GLY A 62 4.17 0.03 -2.66
C GLY A 62 5.50 -0.57 -3.08
N TYR A 63 5.94 -1.62 -2.40
CA TYR A 63 7.20 -2.31 -2.70
C TYR A 63 7.23 -2.82 -4.14
N GLN A 64 6.21 -3.59 -4.53
CA GLN A 64 6.16 -4.18 -5.87
C GLN A 64 6.07 -3.12 -6.96
N LYS A 65 5.26 -2.06 -6.76
CA LYS A 65 5.06 -1.04 -7.80
C LYS A 65 6.30 -0.18 -7.99
N TYR A 66 6.95 0.23 -6.90
CA TYR A 66 8.18 1.00 -7.00
C TYR A 66 9.33 0.18 -7.61
N GLN A 67 9.40 -1.13 -7.32
CA GLN A 67 10.37 -2.03 -7.97
C GLN A 67 10.11 -2.15 -9.47
N ASN A 68 8.86 -2.45 -9.86
CA ASN A 68 8.48 -2.58 -11.28
C ASN A 68 8.59 -1.26 -12.07
N GLN A 69 8.48 -0.12 -11.38
CA GLN A 69 8.65 1.22 -11.95
C GLN A 69 10.12 1.70 -11.91
N ASN A 70 11.06 0.84 -11.52
CA ASN A 70 12.50 1.15 -11.45
C ASN A 70 12.84 2.38 -10.58
N ARG A 71 12.08 2.60 -9.51
CA ARG A 71 12.24 3.76 -8.60
C ARG A 71 12.28 3.39 -7.13
N PHE A 72 12.59 2.12 -6.82
CA PHE A 72 12.71 1.61 -5.45
C PHE A 72 14.06 1.97 -4.82
N THR A 73 14.23 3.25 -4.49
CA THR A 73 15.39 3.75 -3.74
C THR A 73 15.22 3.54 -2.24
N GLU A 74 16.29 3.68 -1.46
CA GLU A 74 16.20 3.60 0.01
C GLU A 74 15.25 4.65 0.60
N ALA A 75 15.25 5.87 0.06
CA ALA A 75 14.31 6.91 0.47
C ALA A 75 12.85 6.53 0.19
N ALA A 76 12.58 5.92 -0.98
CA ALA A 76 11.26 5.42 -1.31
C ALA A 76 10.82 4.27 -0.39
N ARG A 77 11.72 3.32 -0.12
CA ARG A 77 11.48 2.23 0.84
C ARG A 77 11.09 2.78 2.20
N LEU A 78 11.87 3.73 2.72
CA LEU A 78 11.61 4.36 4.02
C LEU A 78 10.26 5.10 4.06
N ALA A 79 9.89 5.79 2.97
CA ALA A 79 8.59 6.44 2.88
C ALA A 79 7.43 5.43 2.95
N ILE A 80 7.55 4.29 2.28
CA ILE A 80 6.53 3.21 2.31
C ILE A 80 6.46 2.56 3.69
N ASP A 81 7.60 2.32 4.34
CA ASP A 81 7.65 1.75 5.71
C ASP A 81 7.03 2.71 6.74
N ASN A 82 7.30 4.01 6.62
CA ASN A 82 6.68 5.03 7.48
C ASN A 82 5.17 5.11 7.27
N GLN A 83 4.70 5.00 6.02
CA GLN A 83 3.28 4.98 5.74
C GLN A 83 2.61 3.74 6.34
N PHE A 84 3.25 2.56 6.31
CA PHE A 84 2.75 1.37 7.00
C PHE A 84 2.64 1.61 8.51
N ARG A 85 3.67 2.19 9.15
CA ARG A 85 3.61 2.54 10.58
C ARG A 85 2.46 3.50 10.89
N MET A 86 2.32 4.58 10.13
CA MET A 86 1.23 5.57 10.32
C MET A 86 -0.16 4.94 10.14
N SER A 87 -0.31 4.02 9.18
CA SER A 87 -1.56 3.28 8.94
C SER A 87 -2.05 2.53 10.16
N ASN A 88 -1.13 2.01 10.97
CA ASN A 88 -1.44 1.23 12.17
C ASN A 88 -1.57 2.11 13.42
N LEU A 89 -0.99 3.32 13.43
CA LEU A 89 -1.08 4.28 14.54
C LEU A 89 -2.35 5.14 14.51
N ASN A 90 -2.93 5.41 13.34
CA ASN A 90 -4.15 6.21 13.20
C ASN A 90 -5.43 5.51 13.70
N PHE A 91 -5.30 4.37 14.38
CA PHE A 91 -6.39 3.60 15.00
C PHE A 91 -6.23 3.47 16.52
N ILE A 92 -5.27 4.20 17.11
CA ILE A 92 -5.10 4.41 18.57
C ILE A 92 -5.63 5.80 18.89
#